data_AF-A0A2H0VQV5-F1
#
_entry.id   AF-A0A2H0VQV5-F1
#
_cell.length_a   1.000
_cell.length_b   1.000
_cell.length_c   1.000
_cell.angle_alpha   90.00
_cell.angle_beta   90.00
_cell.angle_gamma   90.00
#
_symmetry.space_group_name_H-M   'P 1'
#
loop_
_entity.id
_entity.type
_entity.pdbx_description
1 polymer ?
#
loop_
_entity_poly.entity_id
_entity_poly.type
_entity_poly.pdbx_seq_one_letter_code
_entity_poly.pdbx_strand_id
1 'polypeptide(L)'
;MSVNNDRTIIKKALEDAYSDASRQIDFCHAVREGHSITRDQIRAAFSGWQSKVTCSGHLKFFHPITLQMGEFINHGPLKKEVIVSVCRVIQAHLNILGNDIFGYRTCNFKFEPDYNKAVDRWLNRVNS
;
A
#
# COMPACT_ATOMS: atom_id res chain seq x y z
N MET A 1 13.52 6.50 -24.02
CA MET A 1 13.15 5.20 -23.42
C MET A 1 11.96 4.66 -24.20
N SER A 2 11.93 3.37 -24.52
CA SER A 2 10.84 2.76 -25.31
C SER A 2 9.61 2.52 -24.44
N VAL A 3 8.41 2.80 -24.94
CA VAL A 3 7.11 2.60 -24.24
C VAL A 3 6.98 1.18 -23.68
N ASN A 4 7.56 0.18 -24.33
CA ASN A 4 7.54 -1.21 -23.86
C ASN A 4 8.37 -1.44 -22.58
N ASN A 5 9.44 -0.67 -22.39
CA ASN A 5 10.26 -0.74 -21.19
C ASN A 5 9.50 -0.18 -19.98
N ASP A 6 8.79 0.93 -20.17
CA ASP A 6 8.03 1.59 -19.10
C ASP A 6 6.85 0.70 -18.65
N ARG A 7 6.13 0.08 -19.59
CA ARG A 7 5.07 -0.89 -19.27
C ARG A 7 5.59 -2.09 -18.47
N THR A 8 6.78 -2.59 -18.78
CA THR A 8 7.40 -3.72 -18.06
C THR A 8 7.72 -3.34 -16.61
N ILE A 9 8.27 -2.12 -16.40
CA ILE A 9 8.56 -1.59 -15.07
C ILE A 9 7.27 -1.42 -14.26
N ILE A 10 6.23 -0.84 -14.86
CA ILE A 10 4.93 -0.65 -14.20
C ILE A 10 4.30 -1.99 -13.81
N LYS A 11 4.34 -2.97 -14.72
CA LYS A 11 3.80 -4.32 -14.46
C LYS A 11 4.46 -4.94 -13.23
N LYS A 12 5.78 -4.93 -13.17
CA LYS A 12 6.52 -5.44 -12.00
C LYS A 12 6.14 -4.71 -10.72
N ALA A 13 6.02 -3.38 -10.77
CA ALA A 13 5.62 -2.60 -9.60
C ALA A 13 4.17 -2.91 -9.14
N LEU A 14 3.28 -3.30 -10.05
CA LEU A 14 1.93 -3.77 -9.70
C LEU A 14 1.93 -5.15 -9.06
N GLU A 15 2.78 -6.07 -9.53
CA GLU A 15 2.99 -7.39 -8.92
C GLU A 15 3.52 -7.25 -7.48
N ASP A 16 4.52 -6.38 -7.28
CA ASP A 16 5.07 -6.07 -5.96
C ASP A 16 4.00 -5.44 -5.04
N ALA A 17 3.19 -4.50 -5.56
CA ALA A 17 2.11 -3.87 -4.81
C ALA A 17 1.01 -4.87 -4.40
N TYR A 18 0.70 -5.86 -5.24
CA TYR A 18 -0.25 -6.91 -4.90
C TYR A 18 0.29 -7.84 -3.79
N SER A 19 1.59 -8.15 -3.83
CA SER A 19 2.27 -8.89 -2.75
C SER A 19 2.26 -8.11 -1.42
N ASP A 20 2.53 -6.81 -1.47
CA ASP A 20 2.43 -5.90 -0.33
C ASP A 20 1.05 -5.92 0.32
N ALA A 21 0.00 -5.87 -0.50
CA ALA A 21 -1.38 -5.86 -0.04
C ALA A 21 -1.71 -7.04 0.87
N SER A 22 -1.17 -8.24 0.59
CA SER A 22 -1.37 -9.42 1.44
C SER A 22 -0.83 -9.19 2.86
N ARG A 23 0.39 -8.68 3.00
CA ARG A 23 1.02 -8.40 4.31
C ARG A 23 0.24 -7.35 5.10
N GLN A 24 -0.31 -6.37 4.38
CA GLN A 24 -1.09 -5.28 4.99
C GLN A 24 -2.47 -5.75 5.45
N ILE A 25 -3.09 -6.68 4.74
CA ILE A 25 -4.32 -7.35 5.17
C ILE A 25 -4.08 -8.09 6.48
N ASP A 26 -3.00 -8.87 6.57
CA ASP A 26 -2.62 -9.60 7.78
C ASP A 26 -2.40 -8.65 8.98
N PHE A 27 -1.72 -7.52 8.74
CA PHE A 27 -1.54 -6.47 9.75
C PHE A 27 -2.89 -5.94 10.26
N CYS A 28 -3.81 -5.57 9.37
CA CYS A 28 -5.13 -5.05 9.76
C CYS A 28 -5.97 -6.09 10.50
N HIS A 29 -5.85 -7.38 10.13
CA HIS A 29 -6.48 -8.48 10.83
C HIS A 29 -5.97 -8.61 12.27
N ALA A 30 -4.65 -8.60 12.48
CA ALA A 30 -4.05 -8.67 13.81
C ALA A 30 -4.50 -7.50 14.71
N VAL A 31 -4.60 -6.29 14.16
CA VAL A 31 -5.13 -5.12 14.88
C VAL A 31 -6.57 -5.35 15.33
N ARG A 32 -7.41 -5.90 14.43
CA ARG A 32 -8.83 -6.15 14.72
C ARG A 32 -9.03 -7.22 15.79
N GLU A 33 -8.16 -8.23 15.83
CA GLU A 33 -8.16 -9.29 16.84
C GLU A 33 -7.59 -8.83 18.19
N GLY A 34 -7.10 -7.59 18.27
CA GLY A 34 -6.58 -7.01 19.51
C GLY A 34 -5.15 -7.43 19.84
N HIS A 35 -4.40 -7.96 18.87
CA HIS A 35 -2.99 -8.28 19.05
C HIS A 35 -2.17 -7.01 19.31
N SER A 36 -1.13 -7.13 20.14
CA SER A 36 -0.18 -6.05 20.34
C SER A 36 0.62 -5.82 19.06
N ILE A 37 0.72 -4.55 18.66
CA ILE A 37 1.45 -4.15 17.45
C ILE A 37 2.74 -3.43 17.84
N THR A 38 3.84 -3.82 17.21
CA THR A 38 5.15 -3.21 17.39
C THR A 38 5.44 -2.18 16.29
N ARG A 39 6.45 -1.34 16.52
CA ARG A 39 6.90 -0.38 15.51
C ARG A 39 7.48 -1.07 14.27
N ASP A 40 8.15 -2.19 14.46
CA ASP A 40 8.73 -2.93 13.35
C ASP A 40 7.65 -3.60 12.49
N GLN A 41 6.53 -4.02 13.09
CA GLN A 41 5.36 -4.46 12.32
C GLN A 41 4.75 -3.33 11.50
N ILE A 42 4.71 -2.10 12.01
CA ILE A 42 4.30 -0.93 11.21
C ILE A 42 5.26 -0.70 10.05
N ARG A 43 6.57 -0.74 10.29
CA ARG A 43 7.57 -0.58 9.22
C ARG A 43 7.45 -1.68 8.17
N ALA A 44 7.24 -2.93 8.61
CA ALA A 44 7.06 -4.08 7.73
C ALA A 44 5.81 -3.93 6.85
N ALA A 45 4.71 -3.40 7.39
CA ALA A 45 3.48 -3.12 6.64
C ALA A 45 3.69 -2.10 5.50
N PHE A 46 4.72 -1.26 5.58
CA PHE A 46 5.09 -0.28 4.54
C PHE A 46 6.43 -0.60 3.85
N SER A 47 6.92 -1.84 3.92
CA SER A 47 8.26 -2.20 3.44
C SER A 47 8.48 -2.02 1.93
N GLY A 48 7.44 -2.16 1.09
CA GLY A 48 7.51 -1.86 -0.34
C GLY A 48 7.18 -0.40 -0.69
N TRP A 49 6.91 0.45 0.31
CA TRP A 49 6.63 1.86 0.11
C TRP A 49 7.92 2.67 0.19
N GLN A 50 7.98 3.77 -0.56
CA GLN A 50 9.09 4.71 -0.48
C GLN A 50 9.02 5.45 0.87
N SER A 51 10.12 5.44 1.62
CA SER A 51 10.19 6.13 2.91
C SER A 51 11.07 7.37 2.84
N LYS A 52 10.65 8.46 3.48
CA LYS A 52 11.47 9.65 3.71
C LYS A 52 11.49 10.00 5.20
N VAL A 53 12.68 10.12 5.77
CA VAL A 53 12.89 10.63 7.13
C VAL A 53 12.81 12.16 7.07
N THR A 54 11.97 12.77 7.91
CA THR A 54 11.88 14.23 8.01
C THR A 54 12.67 14.77 9.21
N CYS A 55 12.79 16.10 9.29
CA CYS A 55 13.64 16.86 10.23
C CYS A 55 13.31 16.69 11.73
N SER A 56 12.47 15.73 12.09
CA SER A 56 12.01 15.49 13.46
C SER A 56 11.88 14.00 13.76
N GLY A 57 12.53 13.11 12.99
CA GLY A 57 12.43 11.66 13.21
C GLY A 57 11.06 11.06 12.85
N HIS A 58 10.20 11.81 12.15
CA HIS A 58 8.97 11.24 11.58
C HIS A 58 9.33 10.49 10.29
N LEU A 59 8.68 9.36 10.09
CA LEU A 59 8.77 8.57 8.87
C LEU A 59 7.54 8.87 8.03
N LYS A 60 7.75 9.37 6.81
CA LYS A 60 6.70 9.44 5.80
C LYS A 60 6.88 8.30 4.81
N PHE A 61 5.80 7.58 4.54
CA PHE A 61 5.75 6.50 3.56
C PHE A 61 4.87 6.94 2.39
N PHE A 62 5.28 6.62 1.17
CA PHE A 62 4.57 6.93 -0.05
C PHE A 62 4.52 5.71 -0.97
N HIS A 63 3.33 5.32 -1.42
CA HIS A 63 3.18 4.21 -2.35
C HIS A 63 3.22 4.70 -3.79
N PRO A 64 4.11 4.18 -4.66
CA PRO A 64 4.28 4.69 -6.02
C PRO A 64 3.07 4.38 -6.94
N ILE A 65 2.32 3.30 -6.69
CA ILE A 65 1.16 2.93 -7.52
C ILE A 65 -0.12 3.65 -7.08
N THR A 66 -0.53 3.50 -5.81
CA THR A 66 -1.76 4.08 -5.27
C THR A 66 -1.65 5.53 -4.85
N LEU A 67 -0.44 6.10 -4.86
CA LEU A 67 -0.12 7.49 -4.48
C LEU A 67 -0.51 7.84 -3.04
N GLN A 68 -0.74 6.84 -2.20
CA GLN A 68 -1.11 7.04 -0.81
C GLN A 68 0.11 7.46 0.01
N MET A 69 -0.14 8.32 0.99
CA MET A 69 0.88 8.78 1.93
C MET A 69 0.47 8.42 3.36
N GLY A 70 1.39 7.84 4.11
CA GLY A 70 1.27 7.64 5.55
C GLY A 70 2.32 8.45 6.30
N GLU A 71 1.94 9.08 7.40
CA GLU A 71 2.90 9.70 8.32
C GLU A 71 2.89 8.95 9.66
N PHE A 72 4.09 8.56 10.09
CA PHE A 72 4.35 7.89 11.35
C PHE A 72 5.30 8.73 12.19
N ILE A 73 4.87 9.04 13.42
CA ILE A 73 5.66 9.79 14.39
C ILE A 73 6.40 8.81 15.29
N ASN A 74 7.74 8.86 15.29
CA ASN A 74 8.57 7.93 16.04
C ASN A 74 9.08 8.51 17.37
N HIS A 75 8.19 8.97 18.23
CA HIS A 75 8.54 9.50 19.55
C HIS A 75 7.70 8.80 20.64
N GLY A 76 8.29 7.82 21.34
CA GLY A 76 7.65 7.19 22.50
C GLY A 76 6.66 6.05 22.18
N PRO A 77 5.99 5.49 23.20
CA PRO A 77 5.16 4.28 23.09
C PRO A 77 4.06 4.41 22.04
N LEU A 78 3.73 3.29 21.39
CA LEU A 78 2.76 3.28 20.30
C LEU A 78 1.35 3.52 20.83
N LYS A 79 0.73 4.63 20.43
CA LYS A 79 -0.64 4.98 20.81
C LYS A 79 -1.65 4.28 19.90
N LYS A 80 -2.81 3.91 20.44
CA LYS A 80 -3.92 3.29 19.68
C LYS A 80 -4.33 4.11 18.45
N GLU A 81 -4.36 5.43 18.58
CA GLU A 81 -4.69 6.36 17.49
C GLU A 81 -3.74 6.24 16.30
N VAL A 82 -2.45 5.99 16.55
CA VAL A 82 -1.44 5.77 15.50
C VAL A 82 -1.74 4.49 14.74
N ILE A 83 -2.06 3.41 15.45
CA ILE A 83 -2.43 2.12 14.84
C ILE A 83 -3.68 2.26 13.96
N VAL A 84 -4.70 2.97 14.46
CA VAL A 84 -5.93 3.25 13.70
C VAL A 84 -5.64 4.08 12.46
N SER A 85 -4.78 5.10 12.56
CA SER A 85 -4.34 5.92 11.42
C SER A 85 -3.64 5.07 10.35
N VAL A 86 -2.72 4.19 10.75
CA VAL A 86 -2.04 3.24 9.86
C VAL A 86 -3.05 2.34 9.14
N CYS A 87 -4.01 1.76 9.86
CA CYS A 87 -5.05 0.92 9.25
C CYS A 87 -5.90 1.67 8.23
N ARG A 88 -6.18 2.97 8.46
CA ARG A 88 -6.93 3.80 7.49
C ARG A 88 -6.15 4.02 6.20
N VAL A 89 -4.84 4.28 6.30
CA VAL A 89 -3.96 4.43 5.11
C VAL A 89 -3.89 3.12 4.33
N ILE A 90 -3.71 1.99 5.04
CA ILE A 90 -3.72 0.66 4.43
C ILE A 90 -5.06 0.41 3.73
N GLN A 91 -6.19 0.64 4.40
CA GLN A 91 -7.51 0.42 3.81
C GLN A 91 -7.73 1.29 2.56
N ALA A 92 -7.28 2.55 2.58
CA ALA A 92 -7.35 3.43 1.42
C ALA A 92 -6.51 2.89 0.24
N HIS A 93 -5.29 2.43 0.52
CA HIS A 93 -4.43 1.77 -0.48
C HIS A 93 -5.10 0.51 -1.07
N LEU A 94 -5.62 -0.37 -0.22
CA LEU A 94 -6.30 -1.60 -0.65
C LEU A 94 -7.55 -1.30 -1.49
N ASN A 95 -8.29 -0.25 -1.16
CA ASN A 95 -9.46 0.18 -1.95
C ASN A 95 -9.05 0.65 -3.35
N ILE A 96 -7.95 1.41 -3.47
CA ILE A 96 -7.44 1.86 -4.79
C ILE A 96 -6.93 0.68 -5.61
N LEU A 97 -6.13 -0.21 -5.01
CA LEU A 97 -5.67 -1.41 -5.71
C LEU A 97 -6.85 -2.27 -6.15
N GLY A 98 -7.77 -2.56 -5.24
CA GLY A 98 -8.93 -3.42 -5.49
C GLY A 98 -9.88 -2.82 -6.52
N ASN A 99 -10.36 -1.60 -6.32
CA ASN A 99 -11.45 -1.05 -7.11
C ASN A 99 -10.96 -0.32 -8.36
N ASP A 100 -9.94 0.53 -8.22
CA ASP A 100 -9.56 1.46 -9.29
C ASP A 100 -8.57 0.83 -10.28
N ILE A 101 -7.66 0.00 -9.80
CA ILE A 101 -6.56 -0.56 -10.59
C ILE A 101 -6.89 -1.98 -11.05
N PHE A 102 -7.03 -2.92 -10.12
CA PHE A 102 -7.33 -4.32 -10.45
C PHE A 102 -8.81 -4.53 -10.81
N GLY A 103 -9.71 -3.63 -10.41
CA GLY A 103 -11.13 -3.68 -10.74
C GLY A 103 -11.84 -4.90 -10.18
N TYR A 104 -11.38 -5.38 -9.03
CA TYR A 104 -12.09 -6.36 -8.23
C TYR A 104 -13.42 -5.79 -7.77
N ARG A 105 -14.49 -6.53 -8.04
CA ARG A 105 -15.74 -6.43 -7.29
C ARG A 105 -15.62 -7.38 -6.09
N THR A 106 -16.32 -7.06 -5.00
CA THR A 106 -16.17 -7.58 -3.62
C THR A 106 -15.97 -9.09 -3.43
N CYS A 107 -16.22 -9.92 -4.42
CA CYS A 107 -16.04 -11.38 -4.40
C CYS A 107 -14.74 -11.91 -5.03
N ASN A 108 -13.93 -11.08 -5.71
CA ASN A 108 -12.85 -11.57 -6.60
C ASN A 108 -11.41 -11.36 -6.11
N PHE A 109 -11.16 -10.85 -4.90
CA PHE A 109 -9.80 -10.53 -4.44
C PHE A 109 -8.85 -11.74 -4.33
N LYS A 110 -9.40 -12.97 -4.35
CA LYS A 110 -8.63 -14.22 -4.31
C LYS A 110 -8.12 -14.69 -5.68
N PHE A 111 -8.62 -14.10 -6.77
CA PHE A 111 -8.11 -14.41 -8.10
C PHE A 111 -6.84 -13.60 -8.36
N GLU A 112 -5.98 -14.10 -9.24
CA GLU A 112 -4.82 -13.34 -9.68
C GLU A 112 -5.28 -12.19 -10.61
N PRO A 113 -4.73 -10.96 -10.47
CA PRO A 113 -5.14 -9.85 -11.31
C PRO A 113 -4.63 -10.00 -12.75
N ASP A 114 -5.39 -9.49 -13.72
CA ASP A 114 -4.85 -9.23 -15.05
C ASP A 114 -3.97 -7.98 -15.02
N TYR A 115 -2.66 -8.19 -14.93
CA TYR A 115 -1.70 -7.09 -14.82
C TYR A 115 -1.61 -6.21 -16.06
N ASN A 116 -1.87 -6.73 -17.26
CA ASN A 116 -1.84 -5.89 -18.47
C ASN A 116 -2.99 -4.87 -18.44
N LYS A 117 -4.18 -5.34 -18.05
CA LYS A 117 -5.35 -4.47 -17.85
C LYS A 117 -5.14 -3.50 -16.69
N ALA A 118 -4.45 -3.93 -15.63
CA ALA A 118 -4.11 -3.07 -14.49
C ALA A 118 -3.14 -1.95 -14.88
N VAL A 119 -2.14 -2.22 -15.72
CA VAL A 119 -1.23 -1.21 -16.28
C VAL A 119 -2.04 -0.14 -17.02
N ASP A 120 -2.97 -0.53 -17.89
CA ASP A 120 -3.77 0.43 -18.67
C ASP A 120 -4.67 1.30 -17.77
N ARG A 121 -5.30 0.70 -16.77
CA ARG A 121 -6.12 1.44 -15.79
C ARG A 121 -5.30 2.40 -14.94
N TRP A 122 -4.12 1.98 -14.49
CA TRP A 122 -3.21 2.85 -13.74
C TRP A 122 -2.76 4.04 -14.59
N LEU A 123 -2.33 3.80 -15.84
CA LEU A 123 -1.93 4.86 -16.76
C LEU A 123 -3.08 5.85 -16.99
N ASN A 124 -4.30 5.37 -17.22
CA ASN A 124 -5.46 6.24 -17.37
C ASN A 124 -5.71 7.07 -16.12
N ARG A 125 -5.61 6.45 -14.93
CA ARG A 125 -5.79 7.14 -13.64
C ARG A 125 -4.78 8.26 -13.43
N VAL A 126 -3.50 8.05 -13.73
CA VAL A 126 -2.45 9.06 -13.51
C VAL A 126 -2.57 10.24 -14.49
N ASN A 127 -3.17 10.00 -15.66
CA ASN A 127 -3.37 11.01 -16.70
C ASN A 127 -4.74 11.71 -16.65
N SER A 128 -5.61 11.34 -15.70
CA SER A 128 -6.94 11.94 -15.49
C SER A 128 -6.88 13.06 -14.45
#